data_AF-A0AAN7QAJ8-F1
#
_entry.id   AF-A0AAN7QAJ8-F1
#
_cell.length_a   1.000
_cell.length_b   1.000
_cell.length_c   1.000
_cell.angle_alpha   90.00
_cell.angle_beta   90.00
_cell.angle_gamma   90.00
#
_symmetry.space_group_name_H-M   'P 1'
#
loop_
_entity.id
_entity.type
_entity.pdbx_description
1 polymer ?
#
loop_
_entity_poly.entity_id
_entity_poly.type
_entity_poly.pdbx_seq_one_letter_code
_entity_poly.pdbx_strand_id
1 'polypeptide(L)'
;MSSRAGVIVPLYQYPVDQSTWTPLLEQSVHPPIDHITIRDMPESTETSGGTLPRILSHTHLHFIIIVNPNSGPGLDQAGWLPDSSYDKALSLLNVCSNVQMVGYVRLDYCRRDFSDVETDVRKYANWSSVGSTAFAEQSLQRRFGVDGVFFDETPNLFDEAAANYLARVGALVKTSQGILSNRLVRMVERQVRL
;
A
#
# COMPACT_ATOMS: atom_id res chain seq x y z
N MET A 1 23.94 -10.32 8.89
CA MET A 1 22.80 -9.37 8.93
C MET A 1 21.55 -10.20 9.19
N SER A 2 20.83 -9.95 10.30
CA SER A 2 19.59 -10.68 10.57
C SER A 2 18.55 -10.31 9.52
N SER A 3 17.96 -11.29 8.85
CA SER A 3 16.84 -11.06 7.93
C SER A 3 15.66 -10.54 8.76
N ARG A 4 15.31 -9.27 8.61
CA ARG A 4 14.06 -8.75 9.18
C ARG A 4 12.90 -9.33 8.39
N ALA A 5 12.03 -10.07 9.08
CA ALA A 5 10.74 -10.46 8.50
C ALA A 5 9.94 -9.18 8.19
N GLY A 6 9.43 -9.09 6.96
CA GLY A 6 8.55 -7.99 6.53
C GLY A 6 7.10 -8.48 6.44
N VAL A 7 6.16 -7.61 6.76
CA VAL A 7 4.72 -7.87 6.59
C VAL A 7 4.28 -7.25 5.28
N ILE A 8 3.69 -8.05 4.38
CA ILE A 8 3.10 -7.56 3.12
C ILE A 8 1.60 -7.51 3.29
N VAL A 9 0.99 -6.36 3.02
CA VAL A 9 -0.45 -6.14 3.18
C VAL A 9 -1.06 -5.69 1.84
N PRO A 10 -1.83 -6.56 1.14
CA PRO A 10 -2.63 -6.15 0.01
C PRO A 10 -3.85 -5.34 0.50
N LEU A 11 -3.72 -4.01 0.54
CA LEU A 11 -4.75 -3.11 1.03
C LEU A 11 -5.71 -2.74 -0.10
N TYR A 12 -6.58 -3.68 -0.47
CA TYR A 12 -7.53 -3.54 -1.58
C TYR A 12 -8.94 -3.14 -1.10
N GLN A 13 -9.07 -2.85 0.20
CA GLN A 13 -10.32 -2.40 0.78
C GLN A 13 -10.48 -0.90 0.55
N TYR A 14 -11.55 -0.52 -0.16
CA TYR A 14 -11.91 0.87 -0.36
C TYR A 14 -12.11 1.57 0.99
N PRO A 15 -11.49 2.74 1.23
CA PRO A 15 -11.60 3.46 2.51
C PRO A 15 -12.94 4.20 2.59
N VAL A 16 -14.03 3.49 2.93
CA VAL A 16 -15.39 4.06 3.00
C VAL A 16 -15.46 5.23 4.01
N ASP A 17 -14.75 5.09 5.12
CA ASP A 17 -14.63 6.10 6.16
C ASP A 17 -13.27 5.98 6.90
N GLN A 18 -13.06 6.87 7.87
CA GLN A 18 -11.83 6.88 8.67
C GLN A 18 -11.61 5.59 9.48
N SER A 19 -12.66 4.82 9.74
CA SER A 19 -12.59 3.57 10.52
C SER A 19 -12.22 2.37 9.67
N THR A 20 -12.31 2.47 8.34
CA THR A 20 -12.19 1.31 7.45
C THR A 20 -10.82 0.65 7.50
N TRP A 21 -9.75 1.46 7.62
CA TRP A 21 -8.39 0.94 7.79
C TRP A 21 -7.97 0.89 9.26
N THR A 22 -8.87 1.20 10.20
CA THR A 22 -8.57 1.14 11.64
C THR A 22 -8.04 -0.21 12.08
N PRO A 23 -8.48 -1.39 11.60
CA PRO A 23 -7.86 -2.65 12.03
C PRO A 23 -6.42 -2.86 11.55
N LEU A 24 -6.02 -2.23 10.44
CA LEU A 24 -4.62 -2.18 10.00
C LEU A 24 -3.85 -1.13 10.80
N LEU A 25 -4.51 0.00 11.05
CA LEU A 25 -3.97 1.07 11.84
C LEU A 25 -3.82 0.59 13.27
N GLU A 26 -4.85 0.28 14.06
CA GLU A 26 -4.99 -0.19 15.46
C GLU A 26 -4.87 -1.69 15.74
N GLN A 27 -4.49 -2.03 16.98
CA GLN A 27 -4.51 -3.39 17.51
C GLN A 27 -5.68 -3.55 18.49
N SER A 28 -6.65 -4.41 18.21
CA SER A 28 -7.43 -5.00 19.30
C SER A 28 -6.46 -5.86 20.13
N VAL A 29 -6.29 -5.52 21.41
CA VAL A 29 -5.62 -6.39 22.38
C VAL A 29 -6.47 -7.65 22.47
N HIS A 30 -6.06 -8.72 21.78
CA HIS A 30 -6.50 -10.04 22.20
C HIS A 30 -5.76 -10.34 23.51
N PRO A 31 -6.45 -10.63 24.62
CA PRO A 31 -5.77 -11.20 25.77
C PRO A 31 -5.09 -12.51 25.32
N PRO A 32 -3.96 -12.89 25.93
CA PRO A 32 -3.35 -14.18 25.66
C PRO A 32 -4.42 -15.25 25.84
N ILE A 33 -4.51 -16.20 24.90
CA ILE A 33 -5.41 -17.35 25.02
C ILE A 33 -4.83 -18.26 26.09
N ASP A 34 -5.04 -17.89 27.36
CA ASP A 34 -4.95 -18.76 28.50
C ASP A 34 -6.39 -19.02 28.95
N HIS A 35 -6.88 -20.22 28.65
CA HIS A 35 -8.07 -20.87 29.20
C HIS A 35 -9.10 -19.95 29.90
N ILE A 36 -10.23 -19.64 29.24
CA ILE A 36 -11.39 -19.05 29.93
C ILE A 36 -12.61 -19.95 29.75
N THR A 37 -12.88 -20.70 30.82
CA THR A 37 -14.22 -21.11 31.24
C THR A 37 -15.13 -19.90 31.38
N ILE A 38 -16.28 -19.95 30.72
CA ILE A 38 -17.35 -18.94 30.81
C ILE A 38 -17.96 -19.03 32.21
N ARG A 39 -17.82 -17.97 33.01
CA ARG A 39 -18.79 -17.58 34.05
C ARG A 39 -18.53 -16.15 34.54
N ASP A 40 -19.57 -15.34 34.37
CA ASP A 40 -19.95 -14.14 35.11
C ASP A 40 -18.98 -12.94 35.11
N MET A 41 -19.44 -11.80 34.56
CA MET A 41 -19.60 -10.50 35.24
C MET A 41 -19.89 -9.35 34.23
N PRO A 42 -20.40 -8.17 34.68
CA PRO A 42 -21.45 -7.41 34.01
C PRO A 42 -20.96 -6.16 33.26
N GLU A 43 -21.95 -5.49 32.66
CA GLU A 43 -21.93 -4.24 31.92
C GLU A 43 -21.36 -3.03 32.70
N SER A 44 -20.68 -2.16 31.95
CA SER A 44 -20.22 -0.78 32.22
C SER A 44 -18.88 -0.57 32.98
N THR A 45 -17.92 0.04 32.27
CA THR A 45 -17.40 1.40 32.57
C THR A 45 -16.35 1.81 31.53
N GLU A 46 -16.48 3.04 31.05
CA GLU A 46 -15.52 3.71 30.18
C GLU A 46 -14.12 3.72 30.80
N THR A 47 -13.12 3.25 30.06
CA THR A 47 -11.73 3.66 30.25
C THR A 47 -11.14 4.04 28.91
N SER A 48 -10.74 5.31 28.84
CA SER A 48 -9.94 5.96 27.81
C SER A 48 -8.54 5.34 27.69
N GLY A 49 -8.46 4.10 27.21
CA GLY A 49 -7.23 3.45 26.78
C GLY A 49 -7.00 3.69 25.30
N GLY A 50 -6.25 4.74 24.94
CA GLY A 50 -5.93 5.02 23.54
C GLY A 50 -5.13 3.88 22.91
N THR A 51 -5.76 3.10 22.03
CA THR A 51 -5.12 2.07 21.23
C THR A 51 -4.11 2.75 20.30
N LEU A 52 -2.82 2.49 20.49
CA LEU A 52 -1.84 2.90 19.48
C LEU A 52 -2.03 2.02 18.23
N PRO A 53 -2.01 2.61 17.03
CA PRO A 53 -1.98 1.87 15.79
C PRO A 53 -1.01 0.65 15.82
N ARG A 54 -1.41 -0.60 15.48
CA ARG A 54 -0.60 -1.77 15.08
C ARG A 54 0.72 -1.42 14.41
N ILE A 55 0.69 -0.55 13.40
CA ILE A 55 1.92 -0.09 12.71
C ILE A 55 2.83 0.66 13.69
N LEU A 56 2.25 1.53 14.52
CA LEU A 56 2.96 2.31 15.53
C LEU A 56 3.35 1.50 16.77
N SER A 57 2.69 0.37 17.05
CA SER A 57 3.04 -0.55 18.15
C SER A 57 4.08 -1.61 17.76
N HIS A 58 4.35 -1.79 16.45
CA HIS A 58 5.35 -2.71 15.93
C HIS A 58 6.41 -1.99 15.08
N THR A 59 7.05 -0.97 15.64
CA THR A 59 8.09 -0.17 14.96
C THR A 59 9.34 -0.97 14.56
N HIS A 60 9.51 -2.18 15.11
CA HIS A 60 10.58 -3.11 14.76
C HIS A 60 10.28 -3.96 13.52
N LEU A 61 9.01 -4.04 13.11
CA LEU A 61 8.58 -4.69 11.87
C LEU A 61 8.58 -3.68 10.72
N HIS A 62 8.83 -4.19 9.52
CA HIS A 62 8.76 -3.42 8.30
C HIS A 62 7.51 -3.83 7.51
N PHE A 63 6.64 -2.87 7.20
CA PHE A 63 5.39 -3.08 6.48
C PHE A 63 5.50 -2.63 5.03
N ILE A 64 5.13 -3.50 4.10
CA ILE A 64 4.92 -3.14 2.68
C ILE A 64 3.41 -3.12 2.46
N ILE A 65 2.84 -1.93 2.25
CA ILE A 65 1.41 -1.74 2.04
C ILE A 65 1.18 -1.54 0.54
N ILE A 66 0.43 -2.45 -0.09
CA ILE A 66 0.09 -2.37 -1.50
C ILE A 66 -1.24 -1.65 -1.63
N VAL A 67 -1.24 -0.45 -2.22
CA VAL A 67 -2.45 0.35 -2.45
C VAL A 67 -2.99 0.12 -3.85
N ASN A 68 -4.28 -0.16 -3.95
CA ASN A 68 -4.95 -0.48 -5.21
C ASN A 68 -6.29 0.25 -5.35
N PRO A 69 -6.30 1.55 -5.68
CA PRO A 69 -7.54 2.30 -5.85
C PRO A 69 -8.54 1.69 -6.83
N ASN A 70 -8.08 1.21 -8.00
CA ASN A 70 -8.96 0.63 -9.02
C ASN A 70 -8.20 -0.28 -10.01
N SER A 71 -7.68 -1.42 -9.54
CA SER A 71 -6.77 -2.28 -10.33
C SER A 71 -5.59 -1.49 -10.94
N GLY A 72 -5.11 -0.51 -10.19
CA GLY A 72 -4.28 0.58 -10.67
C GLY A 72 -4.48 1.85 -9.84
N PRO A 73 -3.84 2.98 -10.21
CA PRO A 73 -3.85 4.23 -9.45
C PRO A 73 -5.19 4.96 -9.39
N GLY A 74 -6.20 4.53 -10.15
CA GLY A 74 -7.49 5.20 -10.28
C GLY A 74 -7.84 5.55 -11.72
N LEU A 75 -9.08 6.00 -11.93
CA LEU A 75 -9.61 6.36 -13.26
C LEU A 75 -9.05 7.71 -13.74
N ASP A 76 -8.80 7.87 -15.04
CA ASP A 76 -8.32 9.13 -15.64
C ASP A 76 -9.26 10.33 -15.38
N GLN A 77 -10.56 10.06 -15.27
CA GLN A 77 -11.60 11.07 -15.03
C GLN A 77 -11.56 11.63 -13.60
N ALA A 78 -10.89 10.93 -12.66
CA ALA A 78 -10.71 11.37 -11.28
C ALA A 78 -9.48 12.28 -11.09
N GLY A 79 -8.68 12.50 -12.15
CA GLY A 79 -7.44 13.26 -12.09
C GLY A 79 -6.24 12.41 -11.67
N TRP A 80 -5.21 13.07 -11.14
CA TRP A 80 -3.94 12.43 -10.77
C TRP A 80 -3.98 11.71 -9.43
N LEU A 81 -4.96 12.03 -8.58
CA LEU A 81 -5.13 11.47 -7.24
C LEU A 81 -6.30 10.49 -7.25
N PRO A 82 -6.30 9.50 -6.33
CA PRO A 82 -7.51 8.74 -6.03
C PRO A 82 -8.56 9.69 -5.44
N ASP A 83 -9.81 9.24 -5.30
CA ASP A 83 -10.85 10.08 -4.70
C ASP A 83 -10.49 10.52 -3.26
N SER A 84 -11.18 11.54 -2.77
CA SER A 84 -10.86 12.18 -1.48
C SER A 84 -11.00 11.27 -0.27
N SER A 85 -11.62 10.09 -0.42
CA SER A 85 -11.71 9.07 0.64
C SER A 85 -10.33 8.47 0.94
N TYR A 86 -9.40 8.48 -0.02
CA TYR A 86 -8.03 7.99 0.16
C TYR A 86 -7.09 9.00 0.82
N ASP A 87 -7.36 10.31 0.75
CA ASP A 87 -6.43 11.37 1.13
C ASP A 87 -5.92 11.24 2.56
N LYS A 88 -6.83 11.11 3.53
CA LYS A 88 -6.48 11.04 4.96
C LYS A 88 -5.77 9.74 5.29
N ALA A 89 -6.23 8.63 4.71
CA ALA A 89 -5.74 7.30 5.03
C ALA A 89 -4.33 7.08 4.46
N LEU A 90 -4.09 7.50 3.21
CA LEU A 90 -2.75 7.48 2.61
C LEU A 90 -1.79 8.45 3.31
N SER A 91 -2.29 9.61 3.74
CA SER A 91 -1.47 10.57 4.51
C SER A 91 -1.00 9.99 5.84
N LEU A 92 -1.83 9.19 6.52
CA LEU A 92 -1.47 8.51 7.77
C LEU A 92 -0.40 7.41 7.55
N LEU A 93 -0.51 6.64 6.47
CA LEU A 93 0.49 5.62 6.13
C LEU A 93 1.86 6.25 5.82
N ASN A 94 1.89 7.37 5.10
CA ASN A 94 3.13 8.08 4.74
C ASN A 94 3.85 8.73 5.94
N VAL A 95 3.22 8.80 7.11
CA VAL A 95 3.87 9.25 8.36
C VAL A 95 4.73 8.16 8.98
N CYS A 96 4.33 6.90 8.77
CA CYS A 96 4.87 5.78 9.51
C CYS A 96 6.23 5.40 8.91
N SER A 97 7.31 5.65 9.65
CA SER A 97 8.68 5.40 9.17
C SER A 97 9.01 3.93 8.93
N ASN A 98 8.20 3.02 9.48
CA ASN A 98 8.27 1.57 9.30
C ASN A 98 7.32 1.05 8.20
N VAL A 99 6.71 1.94 7.43
CA VAL A 99 5.85 1.63 6.29
C VAL A 99 6.55 2.01 4.98
N GLN A 100 6.48 1.11 4.01
CA GLN A 100 6.73 1.38 2.60
C GLN A 100 5.43 1.19 1.84
N MET A 101 4.94 2.26 1.22
CA MET A 101 3.73 2.20 0.41
C MET A 101 4.08 1.92 -1.05
N VAL A 102 3.42 0.95 -1.68
CA VAL A 102 3.66 0.61 -3.10
C VAL A 102 2.35 0.63 -3.88
N GLY A 103 2.38 1.17 -5.09
CA GLY A 103 1.22 1.19 -5.99
C GLY A 103 1.03 -0.14 -6.70
N TYR A 104 -0.20 -0.63 -6.79
CA TYR A 104 -0.55 -1.83 -7.56
C TYR A 104 -0.64 -1.54 -9.06
N VAL A 105 -0.02 -2.37 -9.90
CA VAL A 105 -0.18 -2.32 -11.36
C VAL A 105 -0.36 -3.72 -11.93
N ARG A 106 -1.45 -3.94 -12.65
CA ARG A 106 -1.74 -5.21 -13.33
C ARG A 106 -0.98 -5.31 -14.65
N LEU A 107 -0.32 -6.44 -14.91
CA LEU A 107 0.40 -6.70 -16.18
C LEU A 107 -0.31 -7.66 -17.15
N ASP A 108 -1.34 -8.39 -16.71
CA ASP A 108 -2.03 -9.40 -17.52
C ASP A 108 -1.05 -10.37 -18.20
N TYR A 109 -0.15 -10.96 -17.42
CA TYR A 109 0.88 -11.89 -17.89
C TYR A 109 1.76 -11.32 -19.01
N CYS A 110 2.12 -10.02 -18.88
CA CYS A 110 2.84 -9.23 -19.88
C CYS A 110 2.10 -9.02 -21.21
N ARG A 111 0.78 -9.20 -21.25
CA ARG A 111 -0.06 -8.91 -22.43
C ARG A 111 -0.62 -7.49 -22.43
N ARG A 112 -0.65 -6.83 -21.27
CA ARG A 112 -1.07 -5.43 -21.20
C ARG A 112 -0.10 -4.54 -21.96
N ASP A 113 -0.61 -3.57 -22.71
CA ASP A 113 0.25 -2.66 -23.48
C ASP A 113 1.21 -1.91 -22.56
N PHE A 114 2.46 -1.77 -22.99
CA PHE A 114 3.49 -1.09 -22.19
C PHE A 114 3.11 0.37 -21.91
N SER A 115 2.48 1.06 -22.85
CA SER A 115 2.07 2.45 -22.69
C SER A 115 0.96 2.63 -21.64
N ASP A 116 0.06 1.66 -21.52
CA ASP A 116 -0.96 1.65 -20.47
C ASP A 116 -0.33 1.45 -19.08
N VAL A 117 0.62 0.52 -18.98
CA VAL A 117 1.39 0.29 -17.74
C VAL A 117 2.23 1.52 -17.40
N GLU A 118 2.83 2.15 -18.39
CA GLU A 118 3.60 3.37 -18.22
C GLU A 118 2.75 4.53 -17.70
N THR A 119 1.52 4.65 -18.20
CA THR A 119 0.54 5.63 -17.73
C THR A 119 0.22 5.43 -16.25
N ASP A 120 -0.01 4.19 -15.82
CA ASP A 120 -0.27 3.89 -14.41
C ASP A 120 0.93 4.22 -13.50
N VAL A 121 2.14 3.83 -13.91
CA VAL A 121 3.37 4.13 -13.14
C VAL A 121 3.58 5.64 -13.04
N ARG A 122 3.34 6.40 -14.13
CA ARG A 122 3.44 7.86 -14.12
C ARG A 122 2.40 8.51 -13.22
N LYS A 123 1.18 8.01 -13.18
CA LYS A 123 0.14 8.51 -12.25
C LYS A 123 0.60 8.36 -10.80
N TYR A 124 1.06 7.17 -10.41
CA TYR A 124 1.61 6.96 -9.07
C TYR A 124 2.82 7.86 -8.79
N ALA A 125 3.71 8.06 -9.76
CA ALA A 125 4.84 8.98 -9.60
C ALA A 125 4.37 10.42 -9.40
N ASN A 126 3.28 10.84 -10.05
CA ASN A 126 2.77 12.20 -9.94
C ASN A 126 2.05 12.48 -8.60
N TRP A 127 1.70 11.46 -7.81
CA TRP A 127 1.12 11.65 -6.48
C TRP A 127 2.01 12.52 -5.58
N SER A 128 3.34 12.33 -5.66
CA SER A 128 4.30 13.15 -4.90
C SER A 128 4.24 14.63 -5.21
N SER A 129 3.96 14.95 -6.47
CA SER A 129 3.88 16.34 -6.93
C SER A 129 2.54 16.95 -6.55
N VAL A 130 1.44 16.28 -6.87
CA VAL A 130 0.08 16.83 -6.70
C VAL A 130 -0.36 16.82 -5.23
N GLY A 131 -0.09 15.74 -4.50
CA GLY A 131 -0.41 15.66 -3.08
C GLY A 131 0.34 16.68 -2.24
N SER A 132 1.58 17.03 -2.62
CA SER A 132 2.34 18.09 -1.93
C SER A 132 1.69 19.47 -2.05
N THR A 133 0.96 19.73 -3.13
CA THR A 133 0.26 21.01 -3.37
C THR A 133 -1.16 21.06 -2.80
N ALA A 134 -1.86 19.91 -2.75
CA ALA A 134 -3.26 19.84 -2.34
C ALA A 134 -3.46 19.95 -0.81
N PHE A 135 -2.44 19.61 0.00
CA PHE A 135 -2.55 19.54 1.46
C PHE A 135 -1.72 20.60 2.20
N ALA A 136 -1.40 21.72 1.54
CA ALA A 136 -0.45 22.75 2.00
C ALA A 136 -0.80 23.49 3.31
N GLU A 137 -1.99 23.28 3.88
CA GLU A 137 -2.48 23.98 5.08
C GLU A 137 -2.09 23.34 6.42
N GLN A 138 -1.51 22.13 6.45
CA GLN A 138 -1.06 21.52 7.70
C GLN A 138 0.44 21.33 7.69
N SER A 139 1.06 21.68 8.82
CA SER A 139 2.47 21.55 9.23
C SER A 139 3.05 20.12 9.17
N LEU A 140 2.38 19.23 8.45
CA LEU A 140 2.75 17.89 8.11
C LEU A 140 3.06 17.87 6.61
N GLN A 141 4.18 18.49 6.20
CA GLN A 141 4.83 18.31 4.89
C GLN A 141 5.31 16.85 4.73
N ARG A 142 4.40 15.89 4.87
CA ARG A 142 4.69 14.48 4.76
C ARG A 142 4.40 14.05 3.33
N ARG A 143 5.48 13.70 2.65
CA ARG A 143 5.58 12.97 1.39
C ARG A 143 4.31 12.19 1.05
N PHE A 144 3.40 12.79 0.29
CA PHE A 144 2.24 12.08 -0.23
C PHE A 144 2.65 11.33 -1.51
N GLY A 145 2.91 10.04 -1.47
CA GLY A 145 3.28 9.29 -2.69
C GLY A 145 3.79 7.89 -2.38
N VAL A 146 3.97 7.07 -3.41
CA VAL A 146 4.42 5.68 -3.24
C VAL A 146 5.95 5.58 -3.25
N ASP A 147 6.50 4.63 -2.51
CA ASP A 147 7.92 4.25 -2.47
C ASP A 147 8.31 3.22 -3.55
N GLY A 148 7.33 2.72 -4.31
CA GLY A 148 7.55 1.68 -5.31
C GLY A 148 6.27 1.23 -6.00
N VAL A 149 6.42 0.20 -6.83
CA VAL A 149 5.33 -0.44 -7.58
C VAL A 149 5.36 -1.95 -7.36
N PHE A 150 4.17 -2.50 -7.14
CA PHE A 150 3.87 -3.91 -7.10
C PHE A 150 3.20 -4.32 -8.41
N PHE A 151 3.90 -5.11 -9.21
CA PHE A 151 3.38 -5.67 -10.45
C PHE A 151 2.73 -7.03 -10.19
N ASP A 152 1.44 -7.12 -10.48
CA ASP A 152 0.65 -8.36 -10.35
C ASP A 152 0.47 -9.03 -11.71
N GLU A 153 0.08 -10.31 -11.68
CA GLU A 153 -0.12 -11.16 -12.85
C GLU A 153 1.15 -11.25 -13.72
N THR A 154 2.29 -11.48 -13.09
CA THR A 154 3.52 -11.82 -13.82
C THR A 154 3.46 -13.27 -14.34
N PRO A 155 4.06 -13.58 -15.50
CA PRO A 155 4.08 -14.96 -16.01
C PRO A 155 4.96 -15.86 -15.14
N ASN A 156 4.58 -17.13 -15.05
CA ASN A 156 5.27 -18.16 -14.28
C ASN A 156 6.29 -18.97 -15.10
N LEU A 157 6.14 -18.98 -16.43
CA LEU A 157 7.07 -19.61 -17.36
C LEU A 157 8.03 -18.57 -17.92
N PHE A 158 9.30 -18.94 -18.03
CA PHE A 158 10.28 -18.10 -18.69
C PHE A 158 9.95 -17.98 -20.17
N ASP A 159 9.90 -16.75 -20.63
CA ASP A 159 9.81 -16.35 -22.03
C ASP A 159 10.67 -15.10 -22.21
N GLU A 160 11.43 -15.03 -23.30
CA GLU A 160 12.38 -13.93 -23.52
C GLU A 160 11.67 -12.59 -23.70
N ALA A 161 10.51 -12.58 -24.38
CA ALA A 161 9.73 -11.36 -24.56
C ALA A 161 9.15 -10.88 -23.22
N ALA A 162 8.64 -11.79 -22.39
CA ALA A 162 8.19 -11.50 -21.04
C ALA A 162 9.33 -10.97 -20.16
N ALA A 163 10.52 -11.58 -20.20
CA ALA A 163 11.68 -11.10 -19.44
C ALA A 163 12.09 -9.68 -19.86
N ASN A 164 12.11 -9.39 -21.17
CA ASN A 164 12.38 -8.06 -21.70
C ASN A 164 11.30 -7.04 -21.30
N TYR A 165 10.03 -7.45 -21.32
CA TYR A 165 8.91 -6.62 -20.85
C TYR A 165 9.06 -6.26 -19.36
N LEU A 166 9.29 -7.27 -18.50
CA LEU A 166 9.47 -7.09 -17.06
C LEU A 166 10.70 -6.21 -16.75
N ALA A 167 11.79 -6.35 -17.50
CA ALA A 167 12.97 -5.49 -17.36
C ALA A 167 12.63 -4.02 -17.70
N ARG A 168 11.86 -3.78 -18.76
CA ARG A 168 11.45 -2.43 -19.17
C ARG A 168 10.56 -1.76 -18.12
N VAL A 169 9.55 -2.45 -17.59
CA VAL A 169 8.68 -1.87 -16.55
C VAL A 169 9.43 -1.68 -15.22
N GLY A 170 10.37 -2.56 -14.89
CA GLY A 170 11.27 -2.38 -13.75
C GLY A 170 12.15 -1.14 -13.91
N ALA A 171 12.76 -0.96 -15.09
CA ALA A 171 13.57 0.22 -15.39
C ALA A 171 12.74 1.51 -15.32
N LEU A 172 11.51 1.51 -15.84
CA LEU A 172 10.59 2.64 -15.77
C LEU A 172 10.37 3.10 -14.31
N VAL A 173 10.09 2.19 -13.39
CA VAL A 173 9.92 2.53 -11.97
C VAL A 173 11.20 3.10 -11.38
N LYS A 174 12.37 2.55 -11.75
CA LYS A 174 13.67 3.04 -11.28
C LYS A 174 14.03 4.43 -11.80
N THR A 175 13.54 4.83 -12.97
CA THR A 175 13.82 6.13 -13.57
C THR A 175 12.72 7.18 -13.33
N SER A 176 11.53 6.78 -12.89
CA SER A 176 10.39 7.68 -12.66
C SER A 176 10.61 8.58 -11.45
N GLN A 177 10.93 9.86 -11.70
CA GLN A 177 10.97 10.90 -10.67
C GLN A 177 9.57 11.05 -10.07
N GLY A 178 9.46 10.92 -8.74
CA GLY A 178 8.20 10.96 -8.00
C GLY A 178 7.75 9.62 -7.42
N ILE A 179 8.26 8.49 -7.94
CA ILE A 179 8.35 7.28 -7.11
C ILE A 179 9.44 7.52 -6.07
N LEU A 180 9.08 7.42 -4.81
CA LEU A 180 9.91 7.84 -3.70
C LEU A 180 10.91 6.75 -3.28
N SER A 181 11.75 7.07 -2.29
CA SER A 181 12.68 6.12 -1.65
C SER A 181 13.53 5.32 -2.65
N ASN A 182 13.74 4.02 -2.42
CA ASN A 182 14.53 3.13 -3.25
C ASN A 182 13.79 2.63 -4.51
N ARG A 183 12.60 3.19 -4.81
CA ARG A 183 11.76 2.85 -5.97
C ARG A 183 11.56 1.35 -6.05
N LEU A 184 11.00 0.78 -4.99
CA LEU A 184 10.87 -0.66 -4.82
C LEU A 184 10.11 -1.27 -6.02
N VAL A 185 10.61 -2.39 -6.54
CA VAL A 185 9.91 -3.19 -7.54
C VAL A 185 9.66 -4.56 -6.92
N ARG A 186 8.38 -4.94 -6.86
CA ARG A 186 7.95 -6.28 -6.45
C ARG A 186 7.10 -6.86 -7.56
N MET A 187 7.36 -8.12 -7.87
CA MET A 187 6.69 -8.89 -8.91
C MET A 187 6.23 -10.18 -8.24
N VAL A 188 4.94 -10.47 -8.33
CA VAL A 188 4.36 -11.66 -7.70
C VAL A 188 3.49 -12.40 -8.71
N GLU A 189 3.51 -13.72 -8.56
CA GLU A 189 2.69 -14.66 -9.31
C GLU A 189 1.31 -14.77 -8.66
N ARG A 190 0.27 -14.91 -9.50
CA ARG A 190 -1.02 -15.44 -9.04
C ARG A 190 -1.17 -16.87 -9.57
N GLN A 191 -1.10 -17.86 -8.69
CA GLN A 191 -1.51 -19.22 -9.05
C GLN A 191 -3.03 -19.24 -9.24
N VAL A 192 -3.48 -19.27 -10.49
CA VAL A 192 -4.85 -19.64 -10.80
C VAL A 192 -4.93 -21.16 -10.63
N ARG A 193 -5.59 -21.63 -9.56
CA ARG A 193 -6.01 -23.04 -9.50
C ARG A 193 -7.03 -23.25 -10.61
N LEU A 194 -6.68 -24.07 -11.59
CA LEU A 194 -7.61 -24.65 -12.56
C LEU A 194 -8.56 -25.64 -11.87
#